data_AF-A0A2U3AF34-F1
#
_entry.id   AF-A0A2U3AF34-F1
#
_cell.length_a   1.000
_cell.length_b   1.000
_cell.length_c   1.000
_cell.angle_alpha   90.00
_cell.angle_beta   90.00
_cell.angle_gamma   90.00
#
_symmetry.space_group_name_H-M   'P 1'
#
loop_
_entity.id
_entity.type
_entity.pdbx_description
1 polymer ?
#
loop_
_entity_poly.entity_id
_entity_poly.type
_entity_poly.pdbx_seq_one_letter_code
_entity_poly.pdbx_strand_id
1 'polypeptide(L)'
;MAIPLKVAVEGMGDNYKAVDSTNNEGIVIKGKEKFEFTLASIEVKVNGKDAYLHVKESKGITTPTDLQVIKIGSDLFVPMETLTQLFGYEVKVVKKGEVYIVYIGTFKEPTKPVDKEDQFVPNHWKKSPTGLYQDVNSKYPLPAGIKPFKAKSKSFTTNYKANIDILVNELGFEKANNVAIMFPYGTSNSMTVRYSEKHKDYQIQLNYWCSCSDEVQIQNLTPYAFKEITRLFFGANSNKVYDIVEKGYKRDKAVLK
;
A
#
# COMPACT_ATOMS: atom_id res chain seq x y z
N MET A 1 -17.03 -1.07 5.06
CA MET A 1 -15.64 -0.61 4.80
C MET A 1 -15.49 -0.33 3.32
N ALA A 2 -14.75 0.70 2.89
CA ALA A 2 -14.57 1.00 1.48
C ALA A 2 -13.26 0.38 0.96
N ILE A 3 -13.30 -0.34 -0.17
CA ILE A 3 -12.18 -1.09 -0.74
C ILE A 3 -11.85 -0.56 -2.14
N PRO A 4 -10.56 -0.33 -2.48
CA PRO A 4 -10.18 0.13 -3.80
C PRO A 4 -10.53 -0.92 -4.85
N LEU A 5 -11.47 -0.59 -5.73
CA LEU A 5 -12.09 -1.52 -6.67
C LEU A 5 -11.07 -2.12 -7.62
N LYS A 6 -10.24 -1.27 -8.25
CA LYS A 6 -9.20 -1.68 -9.20
C LYS A 6 -8.26 -2.73 -8.59
N VAL A 7 -7.72 -2.44 -7.40
CA VAL A 7 -6.76 -3.32 -6.72
C VAL A 7 -7.40 -4.67 -6.38
N ALA A 8 -8.64 -4.67 -5.90
CA ALA A 8 -9.36 -5.89 -5.55
C ALA A 8 -9.61 -6.77 -6.78
N VAL A 9 -10.11 -6.20 -7.88
CA VAL A 9 -10.49 -6.98 -9.08
C VAL A 9 -9.26 -7.44 -9.88
N GLU A 10 -8.26 -6.58 -10.08
CA GLU A 10 -7.02 -6.97 -10.76
C GLU A 10 -6.25 -8.01 -9.94
N GLY A 11 -6.30 -7.93 -8.60
CA GLY A 11 -5.71 -8.92 -7.70
C GLY A 11 -6.36 -10.31 -7.81
N MET A 12 -7.63 -10.38 -8.23
CA MET A 12 -8.36 -11.63 -8.49
C MET A 12 -8.19 -12.14 -9.92
N GLY A 13 -7.47 -11.41 -10.77
CA GLY A 13 -7.28 -11.74 -12.18
C GLY A 13 -8.39 -11.24 -13.12
N ASP A 14 -9.30 -10.41 -12.61
CA ASP A 14 -10.34 -9.77 -13.41
C ASP A 14 -9.87 -8.44 -14.00
N ASN A 15 -10.52 -8.00 -15.07
CA ASN A 15 -10.07 -6.82 -15.81
C ASN A 15 -10.76 -5.55 -15.31
N TYR A 16 -9.98 -4.50 -15.05
CA TYR A 16 -10.48 -3.17 -14.72
C TYR A 16 -10.17 -2.17 -15.85
N LYS A 17 -11.14 -1.31 -16.16
CA LYS A 17 -10.96 -0.17 -17.05
C LYS A 17 -11.56 1.08 -16.41
N ALA A 18 -10.73 2.10 -16.19
CA ALA A 18 -11.23 3.42 -15.85
C ALA A 18 -11.96 4.03 -17.06
N VAL A 19 -13.11 4.67 -16.81
CA VAL A 19 -13.86 5.39 -17.83
C VAL A 19 -14.04 6.80 -17.32
N ASP A 20 -13.69 7.79 -18.15
CA ASP A 20 -13.97 9.19 -17.85
C ASP A 20 -15.16 9.61 -18.71
N SER A 21 -16.36 9.34 -18.22
CA SER A 21 -17.61 9.65 -18.92
C SER A 21 -18.66 10.14 -17.94
N THR A 22 -19.63 10.91 -18.44
CA THR A 22 -20.70 11.48 -17.62
C THR A 22 -21.56 10.46 -16.88
N ASN A 23 -21.52 9.19 -17.29
CA ASN A 23 -22.43 8.15 -16.76
C ASN A 23 -21.70 7.01 -16.03
N ASN A 24 -20.42 6.75 -16.35
CA ASN A 24 -19.64 5.64 -15.80
C ASN A 24 -18.21 6.09 -15.49
N GLU A 25 -17.69 5.65 -14.34
CA GLU A 25 -16.35 5.96 -13.85
C GLU A 25 -15.41 4.74 -13.89
N GLY A 26 -15.98 3.52 -13.86
CA GLY A 26 -15.20 2.28 -13.90
C GLY A 26 -15.98 1.13 -14.51
N ILE A 27 -15.29 0.29 -15.27
CA ILE A 27 -15.81 -0.96 -15.82
C ILE A 27 -14.96 -2.12 -15.29
N VAL A 28 -15.61 -3.16 -14.78
CA VAL A 28 -14.98 -4.44 -14.45
C VAL A 28 -15.50 -5.51 -15.39
N ILE A 29 -14.62 -6.36 -15.90
CA ILE A 29 -14.98 -7.56 -16.65
C ILE A 29 -14.49 -8.78 -15.90
N LYS A 30 -15.45 -9.59 -15.43
CA LYS A 30 -15.24 -10.86 -14.75
C LYS A 30 -15.89 -11.98 -15.55
N GLY A 31 -15.07 -12.81 -16.19
CA GLY A 31 -15.56 -13.82 -17.13
C GLY A 31 -16.38 -13.19 -18.26
N LYS A 32 -17.70 -13.49 -18.29
CA LYS A 32 -18.65 -12.94 -19.27
C LYS A 32 -19.46 -11.75 -18.74
N GLU A 33 -19.29 -11.40 -17.48
CA GLU A 33 -20.04 -10.33 -16.83
C GLU A 33 -19.29 -9.01 -16.92
N LYS A 34 -20.02 -7.96 -17.32
CA LYS A 34 -19.57 -6.57 -17.34
C LYS A 34 -20.28 -5.81 -16.24
N PHE A 35 -19.51 -5.20 -15.36
CA PHE A 35 -19.98 -4.35 -14.27
C PHE A 35 -19.60 -2.90 -14.57
N GLU A 36 -20.56 -1.98 -14.52
CA GLU A 36 -20.33 -0.55 -14.78
C GLU A 36 -20.70 0.24 -13.54
N PHE A 37 -19.71 0.94 -12.99
CA PHE A 37 -19.79 1.67 -11.74
C PHE A 37 -19.90 3.17 -12.01
N THR A 38 -20.82 3.81 -11.31
CA THR A 38 -21.07 5.26 -11.35
C THR A 38 -20.77 5.85 -9.98
N LEU A 39 -20.08 6.99 -9.94
CA LEU A 39 -19.76 7.68 -8.69
C LEU A 39 -21.04 8.09 -7.94
N ALA A 40 -21.01 8.00 -6.61
CA ALA A 40 -22.12 8.32 -5.71
C ALA A 40 -23.40 7.46 -5.92
N SER A 41 -23.33 6.42 -6.75
CA SER A 41 -24.41 5.46 -6.94
C SER A 41 -24.38 4.38 -5.86
N ILE A 42 -25.56 3.94 -5.42
CA ILE A 42 -25.75 2.70 -4.63
C ILE A 42 -25.98 1.47 -5.53
N GLU A 43 -26.00 1.67 -6.84
CA GLU A 43 -26.25 0.68 -7.87
C GLU A 43 -25.05 0.54 -8.82
N VAL A 44 -24.91 -0.66 -9.39
CA VAL A 44 -23.97 -1.04 -10.44
C VAL A 44 -24.75 -1.65 -11.58
N LYS A 45 -24.36 -1.37 -12.83
CA LYS A 45 -24.94 -2.06 -13.99
C LYS A 45 -24.21 -3.35 -14.27
N VAL A 46 -24.90 -4.48 -14.12
CA VAL A 46 -24.40 -5.82 -14.46
C VAL A 46 -25.02 -6.25 -15.78
N ASN A 47 -24.20 -6.32 -16.84
CA ASN A 47 -24.65 -6.60 -18.21
C ASN A 47 -25.82 -5.70 -18.65
N GLY A 48 -25.79 -4.42 -18.24
CA GLY A 48 -26.81 -3.42 -18.56
C GLY A 48 -28.05 -3.43 -17.67
N LYS A 49 -28.13 -4.30 -16.66
CA LYS A 49 -29.22 -4.31 -15.66
C LYS A 49 -28.73 -3.75 -14.34
N ASP A 50 -29.55 -2.94 -13.68
CA ASP A 50 -29.20 -2.35 -12.39
C ASP A 50 -29.23 -3.42 -11.29
N ALA A 51 -28.20 -3.41 -10.44
CA ALA A 51 -28.06 -4.23 -9.25
C ALA A 51 -27.51 -3.39 -8.10
N TYR A 52 -27.92 -3.67 -6.86
CA TYR A 52 -27.43 -2.94 -5.70
C TYR A 52 -26.00 -3.37 -5.32
N LEU A 53 -25.17 -2.40 -4.94
CA LEU A 53 -23.81 -2.63 -4.48
C LEU A 53 -23.75 -3.49 -3.22
N HIS A 54 -24.77 -3.36 -2.37
CA HIS A 54 -24.91 -4.10 -1.13
C HIS A 54 -26.37 -4.09 -0.68
N VAL A 55 -26.87 -5.29 -0.35
CA VAL A 55 -28.18 -5.52 0.24
C VAL A 55 -28.05 -6.16 1.62
N LYS A 56 -28.98 -5.82 2.53
CA LYS A 56 -29.15 -6.48 3.82
C LYS A 56 -30.40 -7.34 3.79
N GLU A 57 -30.30 -8.54 4.34
CA GLU A 57 -31.44 -9.40 4.58
C GLU A 57 -31.85 -9.33 6.06
N SER A 58 -33.12 -9.09 6.32
CA SER A 58 -33.70 -9.13 7.66
C SER A 58 -35.09 -9.74 7.58
N LYS A 59 -35.30 -10.84 8.32
CA LYS A 59 -36.58 -11.58 8.35
C LYS A 59 -37.08 -11.96 6.94
N GLY A 60 -36.18 -12.33 6.02
CA GLY A 60 -36.52 -12.72 4.65
C GLY A 60 -36.82 -11.55 3.70
N ILE A 61 -36.66 -10.30 4.15
CA ILE A 61 -36.79 -9.11 3.32
C ILE A 61 -35.39 -8.63 2.94
N THR A 62 -35.15 -8.46 1.63
CA THR A 62 -33.91 -7.90 1.09
C THR A 62 -34.08 -6.40 0.87
N THR A 63 -33.26 -5.59 1.53
CA THR A 63 -33.31 -4.13 1.44
C THR A 63 -31.95 -3.58 0.98
N PRO A 64 -31.93 -2.67 -0.01
CA PRO A 64 -30.72 -1.96 -0.40
C PRO A 64 -30.14 -1.13 0.76
N THR A 65 -28.82 -0.98 0.78
CA THR A 65 -28.17 -0.03 1.69
C THR A 65 -27.81 1.27 0.99
N ASP A 66 -27.51 2.30 1.78
CA ASP A 66 -27.08 3.62 1.34
C ASP A 66 -25.58 3.69 1.02
N LEU A 67 -24.88 2.55 1.02
CA LEU A 67 -23.45 2.49 0.75
C LEU A 67 -23.18 2.70 -0.74
N GLN A 68 -22.40 3.74 -1.06
CA GLN A 68 -22.17 4.21 -2.42
C GLN A 68 -20.77 3.86 -2.93
N VAL A 69 -20.61 3.91 -4.26
CA VAL A 69 -19.29 4.09 -4.87
C VAL A 69 -18.76 5.46 -4.50
N ILE A 70 -17.56 5.52 -3.95
CA ILE A 70 -16.87 6.76 -3.63
C ILE A 70 -15.56 6.86 -4.40
N LYS A 71 -15.02 8.07 -4.52
CA LYS A 71 -13.73 8.34 -5.16
C LYS A 71 -12.78 8.94 -4.14
N ILE A 72 -11.60 8.35 -4.00
CA ILE A 72 -10.52 8.89 -3.16
C ILE A 72 -9.30 9.02 -4.06
N GLY A 73 -8.89 10.27 -4.34
CA GLY A 73 -7.89 10.54 -5.37
C GLY A 73 -8.41 10.14 -6.76
N SER A 74 -7.62 9.34 -7.49
CA SER A 74 -8.02 8.81 -8.81
C SER A 74 -8.77 7.48 -8.75
N ASP A 75 -8.83 6.84 -7.57
CA ASP A 75 -9.32 5.47 -7.44
C ASP A 75 -10.78 5.44 -6.99
N LEU A 76 -11.53 4.51 -7.57
CA LEU A 76 -12.88 4.17 -7.13
C LEU A 76 -12.81 3.17 -5.98
N PHE A 77 -13.63 3.43 -4.97
CA PHE A 77 -13.81 2.55 -3.83
C PHE A 77 -15.26 2.10 -3.77
N VAL A 78 -15.44 0.82 -3.47
CA VAL A 78 -16.76 0.19 -3.30
C VAL A 78 -16.89 -0.34 -1.87
N PRO A 79 -18.12 -0.53 -1.38
CA PRO A 79 -18.35 -1.29 -0.14
C PRO A 79 -17.69 -2.68 -0.22
N MET A 80 -17.07 -3.12 0.86
CA MET A 80 -16.45 -4.45 0.94
C MET A 80 -17.44 -5.56 0.56
N GLU A 81 -18.69 -5.38 0.94
CA GLU A 81 -19.80 -6.30 0.69
C GLU A 81 -20.13 -6.43 -0.80
N THR A 82 -19.78 -5.44 -1.63
CA THR A 82 -19.84 -5.55 -3.10
C THR A 82 -18.94 -6.69 -3.60
N LEU A 83 -17.76 -6.86 -2.99
CA LEU A 83 -16.82 -7.92 -3.38
C LEU A 83 -17.37 -9.31 -3.06
N THR A 84 -18.07 -9.47 -1.95
CA THR A 84 -18.65 -10.77 -1.56
C THR A 84 -19.97 -11.03 -2.29
N GLN A 85 -20.89 -10.08 -2.34
CA GLN A 85 -22.24 -10.28 -2.86
C GLN A 85 -22.32 -10.26 -4.40
N LEU A 86 -21.62 -9.32 -5.04
CA LEU A 86 -21.66 -9.19 -6.51
C LEU A 86 -20.53 -9.95 -7.18
N PHE A 87 -19.32 -9.82 -6.65
CA PHE A 87 -18.16 -10.50 -7.24
C PHE A 87 -17.98 -11.92 -6.72
N GLY A 88 -18.65 -12.34 -5.64
CA GLY A 88 -18.47 -13.68 -5.07
C GLY A 88 -17.04 -13.96 -4.60
N TYR A 89 -16.25 -12.91 -4.33
CA TYR A 89 -14.92 -13.08 -3.79
C TYR A 89 -15.00 -13.48 -2.32
N GLU A 90 -14.12 -14.38 -1.92
CA GLU A 90 -13.93 -14.68 -0.52
C GLU A 90 -13.13 -13.55 0.13
N VAL A 91 -13.63 -13.00 1.24
CA VAL A 91 -13.04 -11.85 1.93
C VAL A 91 -12.83 -12.19 3.40
N LYS A 92 -11.61 -11.97 3.89
CA LYS A 92 -11.25 -12.16 5.30
C LYS A 92 -10.70 -10.86 5.88
N VAL A 93 -11.32 -10.38 6.95
CA VAL A 93 -10.86 -9.19 7.67
C VAL A 93 -10.10 -9.63 8.92
N VAL A 94 -8.86 -9.17 9.07
CA VAL A 94 -8.03 -9.43 10.25
C VAL A 94 -7.67 -8.11 10.89
N LYS A 95 -8.01 -7.95 12.18
CA LYS A 95 -7.55 -6.83 12.98
C LYS A 95 -6.10 -7.11 13.45
N LYS A 96 -5.18 -6.21 13.13
CA LYS A 96 -3.78 -6.24 13.61
C LYS A 96 -3.46 -4.92 14.30
N GLY A 97 -3.49 -4.92 15.63
CA GLY A 97 -3.44 -3.69 16.41
C GLY A 97 -4.66 -2.81 16.11
N GLU A 98 -4.41 -1.56 15.71
CA GLU A 98 -5.46 -0.60 15.32
C GLU A 98 -5.87 -0.69 13.84
N VAL A 99 -5.15 -1.46 13.03
CA VAL A 99 -5.39 -1.56 11.59
C VAL A 99 -6.23 -2.77 11.26
N TYR A 100 -7.16 -2.63 10.30
CA TYR A 100 -7.86 -3.73 9.67
C TYR A 100 -7.20 -4.09 8.35
N ILE A 101 -6.78 -5.35 8.20
CA ILE A 101 -6.26 -5.90 6.95
C ILE A 101 -7.36 -6.71 6.29
N VAL A 102 -7.66 -6.40 5.04
CA VAL A 102 -8.64 -7.13 4.22
C VAL A 102 -7.88 -8.01 3.24
N TYR A 103 -8.03 -9.32 3.39
CA TYR A 103 -7.58 -10.32 2.44
C TYR A 103 -8.73 -10.66 1.50
N ILE A 104 -8.44 -10.75 0.20
CA ILE A 104 -9.42 -11.06 -0.85
C ILE A 104 -8.83 -12.20 -1.68
N GLY A 105 -9.58 -13.30 -1.84
CA GLY A 105 -9.17 -14.47 -2.63
C GLY A 105 -9.44 -15.80 -1.95
N THR A 106 -9.19 -16.91 -2.65
CA THR A 106 -9.45 -18.27 -2.15
C THR A 106 -8.51 -18.65 -1.01
N PHE A 107 -9.06 -18.96 0.17
CA PHE A 107 -8.30 -19.45 1.31
C PHE A 107 -8.32 -20.98 1.34
N LYS A 108 -7.15 -21.63 1.26
CA LYS A 108 -7.04 -23.04 1.64
C LYS A 108 -6.87 -23.11 3.16
N GLU A 109 -7.72 -23.86 3.85
CA GLU A 109 -7.48 -24.15 5.27
C GLU A 109 -6.11 -24.83 5.42
N PRO A 110 -5.24 -24.36 6.33
CA PRO A 110 -3.99 -25.04 6.60
C PRO A 110 -4.30 -26.38 7.28
N THR A 111 -3.92 -27.49 6.64
CA THR A 111 -4.08 -28.86 7.15
C THR A 111 -3.17 -29.21 8.33
N LYS A 112 -2.48 -28.22 8.92
CA LYS A 112 -1.67 -28.40 10.13
C LYS A 112 -1.85 -27.19 11.06
N PRO A 113 -1.82 -27.39 12.39
CA PRO A 113 -1.73 -26.29 13.33
C PRO A 113 -0.48 -25.49 12.96
N VAL A 114 -0.66 -24.20 12.69
CA VAL A 114 0.45 -23.30 12.41
C VAL A 114 1.11 -22.95 13.74
N ASP A 115 2.11 -23.73 14.11
CA ASP A 115 3.07 -23.32 15.12
C ASP A 115 3.93 -22.19 14.53
N LYS A 116 3.86 -21.03 15.20
CA LYS A 116 4.61 -19.77 15.00
C LYS A 116 4.05 -18.80 13.95
N GLU A 117 3.98 -17.54 14.38
CA GLU A 117 3.53 -16.36 13.65
C GLU A 117 4.17 -16.25 12.26
N ASP A 118 3.43 -16.65 11.23
CA ASP A 118 3.76 -16.28 9.86
C ASP A 118 3.48 -14.78 9.67
N GLN A 119 4.57 -14.03 9.70
CA GLN A 119 4.54 -12.59 9.46
C GLN A 119 4.20 -12.30 8.01
N PHE A 120 3.23 -11.40 7.85
CA PHE A 120 2.78 -10.94 6.56
C PHE A 120 3.89 -10.12 5.88
N VAL A 121 4.44 -10.66 4.80
CA VAL A 121 5.38 -9.97 3.91
C VAL A 121 4.62 -9.67 2.60
N PRO A 122 4.33 -8.39 2.27
CA PRO A 122 3.60 -8.05 1.05
C PRO A 122 4.27 -8.60 -0.22
N ASN A 123 3.49 -8.96 -1.25
CA ASN A 123 4.01 -9.64 -2.45
C ASN A 123 5.15 -8.91 -3.17
N HIS A 124 5.24 -7.58 -3.12
CA HIS A 124 6.36 -6.81 -3.70
C HIS A 124 7.71 -7.04 -2.96
N TRP A 125 7.68 -7.58 -1.74
CA TRP A 125 8.85 -7.99 -0.97
C TRP A 125 9.25 -9.47 -1.20
N LYS A 126 8.48 -10.24 -1.99
CA LYS A 126 8.85 -11.62 -2.38
C LYS A 126 10.05 -11.66 -3.32
N LYS A 127 10.38 -10.55 -3.98
CA LYS A 127 11.70 -10.33 -4.57
C LYS A 127 12.61 -9.78 -3.48
N SER A 128 13.29 -10.66 -2.75
CA SER A 128 14.18 -10.23 -1.66
C SER A 128 15.21 -9.22 -2.18
N PRO A 129 15.25 -7.99 -1.63
CA PRO A 129 16.34 -7.08 -1.87
C PRO A 129 17.64 -7.77 -1.47
N THR A 130 18.67 -7.66 -2.30
CA THR A 130 19.87 -8.50 -2.18
C THR A 130 20.89 -8.01 -1.15
N GLY A 131 20.57 -6.97 -0.38
CA GLY A 131 21.39 -6.46 0.72
C GLY A 131 20.60 -6.47 2.00
N LEU A 132 20.85 -7.47 2.86
CA LEU A 132 20.15 -7.63 4.13
C LEU A 132 21.19 -7.76 5.25
N TYR A 133 21.27 -6.76 6.14
CA TYR A 133 22.10 -6.81 7.36
C TYR A 133 21.25 -6.44 8.57
N GLN A 134 21.52 -7.06 9.72
CA GLN A 134 20.87 -6.81 11.01
C GLN A 134 21.63 -5.72 11.78
N ASP A 135 21.07 -4.53 11.92
CA ASP A 135 21.61 -3.54 12.87
C ASP A 135 21.05 -3.85 14.27
N VAL A 136 21.89 -4.42 15.13
CA VAL A 136 21.53 -4.99 16.45
C VAL A 136 21.20 -3.89 17.48
N ASN A 137 21.40 -2.60 17.14
CA ASN A 137 21.21 -1.45 18.03
C ASN A 137 20.09 -0.49 17.59
N SER A 138 19.18 -0.93 16.73
CA SER A 138 18.11 -0.05 16.24
C SER A 138 17.08 0.28 17.31
N LYS A 139 16.81 1.59 17.49
CA LYS A 139 15.70 2.14 18.27
C LYS A 139 14.31 1.77 17.72
N TYR A 140 14.25 1.17 16.53
CA TYR A 140 13.05 0.81 15.80
C TYR A 140 13.02 -0.70 15.60
N PRO A 141 12.22 -1.47 16.36
CA PRO A 141 12.13 -2.91 16.17
C PRO A 141 11.53 -3.25 14.80
N LEU A 142 12.21 -4.07 14.02
CA LEU A 142 11.67 -4.58 12.75
C LEU A 142 10.71 -5.75 12.99
N PRO A 143 9.81 -6.03 12.03
CA PRO A 143 9.10 -7.30 12.02
C PRO A 143 10.07 -8.48 12.03
N ALA A 144 9.79 -9.49 12.85
CA ALA A 144 10.63 -10.70 12.93
C ALA A 144 10.63 -11.51 11.62
N GLY A 145 11.63 -11.31 10.77
CA GLY A 145 11.66 -11.90 9.43
C GLY A 145 12.03 -10.86 8.38
N ILE A 146 11.79 -9.59 8.67
CA ILE A 146 12.24 -8.47 7.85
C ILE A 146 13.61 -8.02 8.32
N LYS A 147 14.56 -8.00 7.38
CA LYS A 147 15.88 -7.41 7.60
C LYS A 147 15.87 -5.96 7.11
N PRO A 148 16.60 -5.05 7.76
CA PRO A 148 16.69 -3.67 7.31
C PRO A 148 17.21 -3.56 5.89
N PHE A 149 16.70 -2.54 5.19
CA PHE A 149 17.18 -2.09 3.89
C PHE A 149 18.69 -1.88 3.89
N LYS A 150 19.38 -2.44 2.90
CA LYS A 150 20.76 -2.07 2.59
C LYS A 150 20.98 -2.10 1.09
N ALA A 151 21.19 -0.93 0.51
CA ALA A 151 21.60 -0.88 -0.88
C ALA A 151 23.02 -1.46 -1.02
N LYS A 152 23.21 -2.30 -2.03
CA LYS A 152 24.54 -2.74 -2.49
C LYS A 152 25.34 -1.55 -3.03
N SER A 153 24.65 -0.61 -3.66
CA SER A 153 25.22 0.62 -4.18
C SER A 153 25.79 1.49 -3.05
N LYS A 154 26.98 2.04 -3.31
CA LYS A 154 27.70 2.89 -2.34
C LYS A 154 27.20 4.33 -2.35
N SER A 155 26.85 4.85 -3.51
CA SER A 155 26.36 6.21 -3.71
C SER A 155 25.49 6.30 -4.97
N PHE A 156 24.71 7.36 -5.07
CA PHE A 156 24.07 7.75 -6.33
C PHE A 156 25.09 8.30 -7.33
N THR A 157 24.72 8.21 -8.60
CA THR A 157 25.46 8.72 -9.75
C THR A 157 24.80 10.00 -10.30
N THR A 158 25.34 10.58 -11.36
CA THR A 158 24.69 11.68 -12.09
C THR A 158 23.52 11.22 -12.96
N ASN A 159 23.37 9.91 -13.21
CA ASN A 159 22.28 9.37 -14.01
C ASN A 159 21.06 9.09 -13.12
N TYR A 160 20.04 9.95 -13.23
CA TYR A 160 18.88 9.85 -12.36
C TYR A 160 18.08 8.56 -12.56
N LYS A 161 18.05 8.00 -13.78
CA LYS A 161 17.32 6.76 -14.07
C LYS A 161 17.97 5.58 -13.36
N ALA A 162 19.31 5.51 -13.42
CA ALA A 162 20.08 4.50 -12.70
C ALA A 162 19.87 4.59 -11.18
N ASN A 163 19.80 5.81 -10.64
CA ASN A 163 19.54 6.01 -9.21
C ASN A 163 18.14 5.57 -8.79
N ILE A 164 17.11 5.82 -9.61
CA ILE A 164 15.76 5.30 -9.37
C ILE A 164 15.76 3.76 -9.42
N ASP A 165 16.50 3.17 -10.37
CA ASP A 165 16.62 1.71 -10.47
C ASP A 165 17.34 1.09 -9.26
N ILE A 166 18.28 1.79 -8.62
CA ILE A 166 18.88 1.37 -7.34
C ILE A 166 17.80 1.28 -6.26
N LEU A 167 16.95 2.30 -6.12
CA LEU A 167 15.88 2.30 -5.12
C LEU A 167 14.89 1.15 -5.35
N VAL A 168 14.55 0.89 -6.61
CA VAL A 168 13.61 -0.17 -6.98
C VAL A 168 14.20 -1.55 -6.75
N ASN A 169 15.38 -1.81 -7.30
CA ASN A 169 15.97 -3.15 -7.34
C ASN A 169 16.69 -3.53 -6.04
N GLU A 170 17.24 -2.56 -5.32
CA GLU A 170 18.04 -2.82 -4.11
C GLU A 170 17.30 -2.47 -2.82
N LEU A 171 16.33 -1.56 -2.86
CA LEU A 171 15.56 -1.15 -1.68
C LEU A 171 14.07 -1.51 -1.78
N GLY A 172 13.62 -2.16 -2.86
CA GLY A 172 12.25 -2.66 -2.97
C GLY A 172 11.18 -1.58 -3.20
N PHE A 173 11.56 -0.42 -3.74
CA PHE A 173 10.61 0.61 -4.13
C PHE A 173 9.86 0.20 -5.41
N GLU A 174 8.65 0.70 -5.58
CA GLU A 174 7.91 0.64 -6.83
C GLU A 174 8.32 1.81 -7.74
N LYS A 175 8.29 1.58 -9.05
CA LYS A 175 8.67 2.59 -10.05
C LYS A 175 7.43 3.22 -10.69
N ALA A 176 7.37 4.55 -10.68
CA ALA A 176 6.40 5.33 -11.43
C ALA A 176 7.12 6.49 -12.15
N ASN A 177 7.45 6.30 -13.44
CA ASN A 177 8.26 7.24 -14.22
C ASN A 177 9.59 7.60 -13.52
N ASN A 178 9.77 8.88 -13.17
CA ASN A 178 10.95 9.42 -12.49
C ASN A 178 10.79 9.43 -10.96
N VAL A 179 9.89 8.60 -10.43
CA VAL A 179 9.56 8.48 -9.01
C VAL A 179 9.77 7.04 -8.57
N ALA A 180 10.48 6.87 -7.45
CA ALA A 180 10.50 5.65 -6.68
C ALA A 180 9.56 5.83 -5.47
N ILE A 181 8.66 4.88 -5.25
CA ILE A 181 7.63 4.94 -4.21
C ILE A 181 7.78 3.71 -3.31
N MET A 182 7.90 3.93 -2.01
CA MET A 182 7.82 2.85 -1.03
C MET A 182 6.54 3.02 -0.22
N PHE A 183 5.80 1.94 -0.07
CA PHE A 183 4.60 1.85 0.77
C PHE A 183 4.91 1.05 2.02
N PRO A 184 5.59 1.63 3.03
CA PRO A 184 5.93 0.94 4.26
C PRO A 184 4.70 0.37 4.97
N TYR A 185 3.51 0.93 4.73
CA TYR A 185 2.26 0.55 5.39
C TYR A 185 1.30 -0.25 4.49
N GLY A 186 1.64 -0.53 3.22
CA GLY A 186 0.71 -1.12 2.26
C GLY A 186 -0.55 -0.27 1.99
N THR A 187 -0.54 1.01 2.38
CA THR A 187 -1.61 2.00 2.23
C THR A 187 -1.09 3.25 1.50
N SER A 188 -1.88 4.33 1.40
CA SER A 188 -1.49 5.62 0.79
C SER A 188 -0.30 6.32 1.47
N ASN A 189 0.05 5.90 2.69
CA ASN A 189 1.21 6.41 3.41
C ASN A 189 2.50 5.90 2.77
N SER A 190 3.15 6.79 2.04
CA SER A 190 4.33 6.48 1.22
C SER A 190 5.52 7.37 1.55
N MET A 191 6.70 6.82 1.30
CA MET A 191 7.89 7.61 1.03
C MET A 191 8.09 7.66 -0.48
N THR A 192 8.34 8.85 -1.02
CA THR A 192 8.67 9.00 -2.44
C THR A 192 10.01 9.68 -2.62
N VAL A 193 10.74 9.23 -3.63
CA VAL A 193 11.95 9.89 -4.14
C VAL A 193 11.69 10.21 -5.59
N ARG A 194 11.57 11.50 -5.91
CA ARG A 194 11.25 12.00 -7.24
C ARG A 194 12.43 12.80 -7.77
N TYR A 195 12.81 12.55 -9.03
CA TYR A 195 13.70 13.45 -9.75
C TYR A 195 12.90 14.47 -10.55
N SER A 196 13.23 15.76 -10.39
CA SER A 196 12.67 16.84 -11.19
C SER A 196 13.59 17.12 -12.37
N GLU A 197 13.15 16.80 -13.59
CA GLU A 197 13.93 17.15 -14.78
C GLU A 197 14.01 18.66 -15.02
N LYS A 198 13.04 19.42 -14.52
CA LYS A 198 12.98 20.88 -14.62
C LYS A 198 14.02 21.53 -13.71
N HIS A 199 14.10 21.07 -12.47
CA HIS A 199 14.97 21.67 -11.44
C HIS A 199 16.33 20.96 -11.32
N LYS A 200 16.48 19.82 -11.99
CA LYS A 200 17.67 18.94 -11.95
C LYS A 200 18.03 18.49 -10.53
N ASP A 201 17.02 18.34 -9.67
CA ASP A 201 17.17 17.97 -8.26
C ASP A 201 16.28 16.78 -7.89
N TYR A 202 16.49 16.29 -6.67
CA TYR A 202 15.68 15.26 -6.06
C TYR A 202 14.81 15.84 -4.96
N GLN A 203 13.54 15.46 -4.97
CA GLN A 203 12.63 15.65 -3.86
C GLN A 203 12.45 14.31 -3.15
N ILE A 204 12.72 14.29 -1.85
CA ILE A 204 12.37 13.17 -0.96
C ILE A 204 11.18 13.62 -0.13
N GLN A 205 10.03 12.96 -0.32
CA GLN A 205 8.82 13.25 0.45
C GLN A 205 8.55 12.09 1.40
N LEU A 206 8.40 12.43 2.68
CA LEU A 206 8.04 11.52 3.75
C LEU A 206 6.63 11.89 4.22
N ASN A 207 5.63 11.09 3.85
CA ASN A 207 4.26 11.34 4.29
C ASN A 207 4.02 10.90 5.73
N TYR A 208 4.89 10.04 6.26
CA TYR A 208 4.79 9.55 7.63
C TYR A 208 6.14 9.10 8.17
N TRP A 209 6.43 9.44 9.42
CA TRP A 209 7.61 8.97 10.15
C TRP A 209 7.14 8.27 11.42
N CYS A 210 7.03 6.95 11.39
CA CYS A 210 6.71 6.24 12.62
C CYS A 210 7.97 5.99 13.44
N SER A 211 7.88 6.39 14.71
CA SER A 211 8.93 6.21 15.70
C SER A 211 8.43 5.51 16.97
N CYS A 212 7.24 4.90 16.93
CA CYS A 212 6.64 4.27 18.08
C CYS A 212 7.24 2.87 18.26
N SER A 213 7.92 2.66 19.38
CA SER A 213 8.42 1.36 19.85
C SER A 213 7.30 0.36 20.19
N ASP A 214 6.06 0.82 20.17
CA ASP A 214 4.88 0.27 20.83
C ASP A 214 3.77 -0.15 19.84
N GLU A 215 3.95 0.08 18.54
CA GLU A 215 2.99 -0.34 17.51
C GLU A 215 3.61 -1.32 16.47
N VAL A 216 2.72 -2.09 15.83
CA VAL A 216 3.01 -3.33 15.08
C VAL A 216 4.08 -3.14 14.00
N GLN A 217 5.29 -3.64 14.28
CA GLN A 217 6.35 -4.16 13.40
C GLN A 217 6.53 -3.52 11.99
N ILE A 218 5.52 -3.51 11.12
CA ILE A 218 5.55 -2.90 9.76
C ILE A 218 5.89 -1.39 9.79
N GLN A 219 5.60 -0.72 10.90
CA GLN A 219 5.67 0.73 11.01
C GLN A 219 7.08 1.33 11.02
N ASN A 220 8.10 0.51 11.25
CA ASN A 220 9.48 0.96 11.47
C ASN A 220 10.33 0.98 10.21
N LEU A 221 9.77 0.71 9.02
CA LEU A 221 10.52 0.62 7.77
C LEU A 221 10.98 1.98 7.21
N THR A 222 10.22 3.04 7.43
CA THR A 222 10.56 4.39 6.91
C THR A 222 11.91 4.89 7.41
N PRO A 223 12.22 4.87 8.72
CA PRO A 223 13.55 5.26 9.20
C PRO A 223 14.70 4.48 8.53
N TYR A 224 14.58 3.17 8.34
CA TYR A 224 15.65 2.38 7.73
C TYR A 224 15.85 2.69 6.25
N ALA A 225 14.77 2.73 5.48
CA ALA A 225 14.86 3.05 4.06
C ALA A 225 15.34 4.49 3.86
N PHE A 226 14.92 5.43 4.71
CA PHE A 226 15.41 6.80 4.68
C PHE A 226 16.90 6.89 5.02
N LYS A 227 17.39 6.14 6.02
CA LYS A 227 18.82 6.08 6.36
C LYS A 227 19.68 5.59 5.18
N GLU A 228 19.20 4.62 4.42
CA GLU A 228 19.88 4.18 3.20
C GLU A 228 19.82 5.21 2.07
N ILE A 229 18.67 5.86 1.87
CA ILE A 229 18.56 6.97 0.92
C ILE A 229 19.55 8.08 1.28
N THR A 230 19.60 8.51 2.55
CA THR A 230 20.54 9.54 2.97
C THR A 230 21.99 9.09 2.83
N ARG A 231 22.28 7.79 3.00
CA ARG A 231 23.62 7.23 2.74
C ARG A 231 23.98 7.34 1.27
N LEU A 232 23.06 7.01 0.38
CA LEU A 232 23.27 7.07 -1.07
C LEU A 232 23.45 8.51 -1.58
N PHE A 233 22.73 9.47 -1.02
CA PHE A 233 22.80 10.90 -1.39
C PHE A 233 23.97 11.65 -0.75
N PHE A 234 24.17 11.47 0.55
CA PHE A 234 25.02 12.36 1.35
C PHE A 234 26.31 11.68 1.83
N GLY A 235 26.49 10.38 1.59
CA GLY A 235 27.69 9.64 1.95
C GLY A 235 28.06 9.83 3.42
N ALA A 236 29.24 10.41 3.68
CA ALA A 236 29.74 10.69 5.02
C ALA A 236 28.83 11.60 5.87
N ASN A 237 27.99 12.44 5.24
CA ASN A 237 27.06 13.33 5.94
C ASN A 237 25.69 12.70 6.21
N SER A 238 25.46 11.46 5.79
CA SER A 238 24.18 10.76 5.93
C SER A 238 23.61 10.82 7.35
N ASN A 239 24.43 10.48 8.35
CA ASN A 239 23.98 10.44 9.75
C ASN A 239 23.50 11.83 10.22
N LYS A 240 24.17 12.91 9.81
CA LYS A 240 23.76 14.27 10.18
C LYS A 240 22.38 14.62 9.62
N VAL A 241 22.15 14.31 8.34
CA VAL A 241 20.85 14.59 7.69
C VAL A 241 19.75 13.72 8.30
N TYR A 242 20.03 12.43 8.49
CA TYR A 242 19.13 11.50 9.14
C TYR A 242 18.72 11.98 10.54
N ASP A 243 19.69 12.38 11.37
CA ASP A 243 19.45 12.83 12.74
C ASP A 243 18.63 14.13 12.80
N ILE A 244 18.81 15.04 11.83
CA ILE A 244 18.00 16.27 11.74
C ILE A 244 16.53 15.91 11.52
N VAL A 245 16.25 15.04 10.54
CA VAL A 245 14.88 14.62 10.22
C VAL A 245 14.28 13.82 11.37
N GLU A 246 15.03 12.89 11.95
CA GLU A 246 14.59 12.09 13.10
C GLU A 246 14.22 12.97 14.30
N LYS A 247 15.03 13.99 14.61
CA LYS A 247 14.75 14.95 15.69
C LYS A 247 13.52 15.80 15.40
N GLY A 248 13.33 16.22 14.15
CA GLY A 248 12.14 16.97 13.72
C GLY A 248 10.86 16.23 14.08
N TYR A 249 10.76 14.97 13.67
CA TYR A 249 9.57 14.14 13.95
C TYR A 249 9.42 13.74 15.42
N LYS A 250 10.51 13.70 16.22
CA LYS A 250 10.43 13.45 17.66
C LYS A 250 9.95 14.66 18.47
N ARG A 251 10.21 15.89 18.01
CA ARG A 251 9.78 17.11 18.71
C ARG A 251 8.26 17.29 18.71
N ASP A 252 7.57 16.92 17.64
CA ASP A 252 6.10 17.03 17.57
C ASP A 252 5.38 16.15 18.60
N LYS A 253 5.98 15.05 19.07
CA LYS A 253 5.39 14.22 20.14
C LYS A 253 5.56 14.80 21.54
N ALA A 254 6.53 15.69 21.75
CA ALA A 254 6.77 16.29 23.07
C ALA A 254 5.90 17.54 23.32
N VAL A 255 5.32 18.13 22.26
CA VAL A 255 4.44 19.31 22.33
C VAL A 255 2.96 18.93 22.46
N LEU A 256 2.62 17.64 22.26
CA LEU A 256 1.26 17.09 22.39
C LEU A 256 1.03 16.34 23.73
N LYS A 257 1.85 16.61 24.75
CA LYS A 257 1.61 16.13 26.13
C LYS A 257 1.13 17.26 27.03
#